data_AF-A0ABC9N958-F1
#
_entry.id   AF-A0ABC9N958-F1
#
_cell.length_a   1.000
_cell.length_b   1.000
_cell.length_c   1.000
_cell.angle_alpha   90.00
_cell.angle_beta   90.00
_cell.angle_gamma   90.00
#
_symmetry.space_group_name_H-M   'P 1'
#
loop_
_entity.id
_entity.type
_entity.pdbx_description
1 polymer ?
#
loop_
_entity_poly.entity_id
_entity_poly.type
_entity_poly.pdbx_seq_one_letter_code
_entity_poly.pdbx_strand_id
1 'polypeptide(L)'
;MGLAEKLSEWLLRRRERQEERNMRQVAAYFGSLLNKRRADAGAILQSVRDYRDCPEVTRKQAELLLEHRFFRYVYQTSYPEWRAVMDALKETRYGMREGAAIPRSVREAAESPMLRLEAQYKVLEYEYTRRNAPQPLSPEAQAERDAAHRLLNCCMREGDLDALKRLALKGEKPDDSVAIRHGLAEGYRRLEELSREWSEEMRGDNHTVMEQIELREADERGKLMRQAAALYERKTGGRLPGDYLEAVKAERALLHGIARHGWDGQREVPKETVEKYGLTEDFAGIARLRWDYHLSEDNGDLSRDYPEAAIGRHNRAIRERAAKELAGLEARLFPEKAASRERKAAHLRADNRASPTASLKRERKEPPGKRQTGETGRRKPPGRRIRM
;
A
#
# COMPACT_ATOMS: atom_id res chain seq x y z
N MET A 1 6.20 63.97 -10.54
CA MET A 1 4.89 63.32 -10.44
C MET A 1 3.88 64.29 -9.88
N GLY A 2 2.85 64.61 -10.65
CA GLY A 2 1.79 65.55 -10.30
C GLY A 2 0.78 64.96 -9.30
N LEU A 3 0.04 65.83 -8.62
CA LEU A 3 -0.94 65.46 -7.59
C LEU A 3 -2.08 64.57 -8.16
N ALA A 4 -2.42 64.77 -9.43
CA ALA A 4 -3.39 63.96 -10.18
C ALA A 4 -2.91 62.52 -10.43
N GLU A 5 -1.62 62.31 -10.73
CA GLU A 5 -1.05 60.97 -10.92
C GLU A 5 -1.08 60.17 -9.61
N LYS A 6 -0.74 60.82 -8.48
CA LYS A 6 -0.80 60.20 -7.15
C LYS A 6 -2.23 59.85 -6.70
N LEU A 7 -3.22 60.66 -7.07
CA LEU A 7 -4.64 60.40 -6.79
C LEU A 7 -5.17 59.22 -7.63
N SER A 8 -4.82 59.16 -8.91
CA SER A 8 -5.17 58.04 -9.80
C SER A 8 -4.54 56.74 -9.32
N GLU A 9 -3.26 56.75 -8.94
CA GLU A 9 -2.57 55.58 -8.39
C GLU A 9 -3.17 55.13 -7.06
N TRP A 10 -3.55 56.07 -6.19
CA TRP A 10 -4.22 55.75 -4.92
C TRP A 10 -5.61 55.14 -5.11
N LEU A 11 -6.41 55.65 -6.05
CA LEU A 11 -7.72 55.10 -6.39
C LEU A 11 -7.60 53.69 -6.98
N LEU A 12 -6.60 53.46 -7.82
CA LEU A 12 -6.32 52.15 -8.42
C LEU A 12 -5.92 51.13 -7.35
N ARG A 13 -4.96 51.47 -6.49
CA ARG A 13 -4.57 50.63 -5.33
C ARG A 13 -5.69 50.41 -4.32
N ARG A 14 -6.66 51.34 -4.21
CA ARG A 14 -7.84 51.18 -3.34
C ARG A 14 -8.84 50.22 -3.96
N ARG A 15 -9.07 50.31 -5.28
CA ARG A 15 -9.92 49.37 -6.02
C ARG A 15 -9.33 47.95 -5.97
N GLU A 16 -8.04 47.78 -6.26
CA GLU A 16 -7.35 46.48 -6.18
C GLU A 16 -7.50 45.83 -4.81
N ARG A 17 -7.29 46.60 -3.71
CA ARG A 17 -7.48 46.08 -2.35
C ARG A 17 -8.92 45.67 -2.04
N GLN A 18 -9.91 46.34 -2.63
CA GLN A 18 -11.31 45.98 -2.45
C GLN A 18 -11.66 44.73 -3.25
N GLU A 19 -11.19 44.62 -4.49
CA GLU A 19 -11.34 43.43 -5.32
C GLU A 19 -10.68 42.21 -4.68
N GLU A 20 -9.48 42.39 -4.10
CA GLU A 20 -8.79 41.34 -3.36
C GLU A 20 -9.57 40.88 -2.12
N ARG A 21 -10.16 41.80 -1.35
CA ARG A 21 -11.03 41.47 -0.21
C ARG A 21 -12.28 40.71 -0.64
N ASN A 22 -12.92 41.15 -1.72
CA ASN A 22 -14.10 40.49 -2.27
C ASN A 22 -13.74 39.08 -2.75
N MET A 23 -12.62 38.91 -3.47
CA MET A 23 -12.13 37.58 -3.88
C MET A 23 -11.85 36.67 -2.68
N ARG A 24 -11.22 37.19 -1.61
CA ARG A 24 -10.98 36.42 -0.39
C ARG A 24 -12.29 35.96 0.27
N GLN A 25 -13.31 36.81 0.31
CA GLN A 25 -14.62 36.45 0.85
C GLN A 25 -15.32 35.38 0.00
N VAL A 26 -15.31 35.53 -1.33
CA VAL A 26 -15.91 34.55 -2.25
C VAL A 26 -15.18 33.20 -2.16
N ALA A 27 -13.85 33.21 -2.11
CA ALA A 27 -13.04 32.01 -1.93
C ALA A 27 -13.32 31.32 -0.58
N ALA A 28 -13.43 32.10 0.51
CA ALA A 28 -13.75 31.56 1.83
C ALA A 28 -15.17 30.96 1.87
N TYR A 29 -16.15 31.64 1.27
CA TYR A 29 -17.51 31.11 1.14
C TYR A 29 -17.52 29.81 0.34
N PHE A 30 -16.88 29.78 -0.84
CA PHE A 30 -16.82 28.58 -1.67
C PHE A 30 -16.09 27.43 -0.97
N GLY A 31 -14.97 27.71 -0.30
CA GLY A 31 -14.25 26.73 0.52
C GLY A 31 -15.11 26.16 1.66
N SER A 32 -16.00 26.97 2.25
CA SER A 32 -16.94 26.47 3.28
C SER A 32 -17.95 25.45 2.72
N LEU A 33 -18.31 25.55 1.43
CA LEU A 33 -19.17 24.56 0.76
C LEU A 33 -18.45 23.23 0.55
N LEU A 34 -17.13 23.26 0.38
CA LEU A 34 -16.27 22.09 0.17
C LEU A 34 -15.90 21.37 1.47
N ASN A 35 -15.85 22.09 2.60
CA ASN A 35 -15.49 21.52 3.92
C ASN A 35 -16.59 20.68 4.57
N LYS A 36 -17.79 20.60 3.99
CA LYS A 36 -18.86 19.74 4.49
C LYS A 36 -18.52 18.27 4.23
N ARG A 37 -18.89 17.38 5.18
CA ARG A 37 -18.67 15.90 5.11
C ARG A 37 -19.10 15.28 3.78
N ARG A 38 -20.10 15.90 3.13
CA ARG A 38 -20.44 15.72 1.73
C ARG A 38 -20.51 17.12 1.11
N ALA A 39 -19.65 17.38 0.12
CA ALA A 39 -19.68 18.63 -0.63
C ALA A 39 -21.10 18.85 -1.20
N ASP A 40 -21.65 20.04 -0.99
CA ASP A 40 -22.98 20.39 -1.48
C ASP A 40 -22.87 20.73 -2.97
N ALA A 41 -22.95 19.70 -3.81
CA ALA A 41 -22.76 19.83 -5.26
C ALA A 41 -23.76 20.83 -5.88
N GLY A 42 -24.97 20.95 -5.32
CA GLY A 42 -25.97 21.92 -5.76
C GLY A 42 -25.56 23.36 -5.44
N ALA A 43 -25.12 23.62 -4.21
CA ALA A 43 -24.61 24.94 -3.82
C ALA A 43 -23.32 25.33 -4.56
N ILE A 44 -22.45 24.36 -4.82
CA ILE A 44 -21.22 24.53 -5.61
C ILE A 44 -21.57 24.89 -7.06
N LEU A 45 -22.48 24.13 -7.67
CA LEU A 45 -22.98 24.39 -9.02
C LEU A 45 -23.56 25.80 -9.14
N GLN A 46 -24.42 26.18 -8.18
CA GLN A 46 -25.02 27.52 -8.17
C GLN A 46 -23.95 28.61 -8.05
N SER A 47 -22.98 28.43 -7.15
CA SER A 47 -21.89 29.39 -6.99
C SER A 47 -21.01 29.52 -8.25
N VAL A 48 -20.74 28.44 -8.98
CA VAL A 48 -20.02 28.50 -10.26
C VAL A 48 -20.83 29.29 -11.29
N ARG A 49 -22.15 29.08 -11.36
CA ARG A 49 -23.05 29.79 -12.27
C ARG A 49 -23.16 31.29 -11.95
N ASP A 50 -23.26 31.64 -10.67
CA ASP A 50 -23.37 33.03 -10.22
C ASP A 50 -22.16 33.87 -10.65
N TYR A 51 -20.98 33.25 -10.73
CA TYR A 51 -19.73 33.90 -11.13
C TYR A 51 -19.27 33.55 -12.56
N ARG A 52 -20.15 33.01 -13.42
CA ARG A 52 -19.78 32.53 -14.78
C ARG A 52 -19.03 33.57 -15.63
N ASP A 53 -19.32 34.84 -15.43
CA ASP A 53 -18.75 35.96 -16.18
C ASP A 53 -17.49 36.57 -15.54
N CYS A 54 -17.06 36.04 -14.39
CA CYS A 54 -15.90 36.48 -13.61
C CYS A 54 -14.76 35.44 -13.70
N PRO A 55 -13.84 35.55 -14.66
CA PRO A 55 -12.85 34.51 -14.93
C PRO A 55 -11.84 34.28 -13.79
N GLU A 56 -11.50 35.33 -13.03
CA GLU A 56 -10.58 35.24 -11.90
C GLU A 56 -11.20 34.46 -10.74
N VAL A 57 -12.50 34.68 -10.48
CA VAL A 57 -13.26 33.99 -9.44
C VAL A 57 -13.44 32.51 -9.79
N THR A 58 -13.84 32.22 -11.03
CA THR A 58 -14.09 30.84 -11.50
C THR A 58 -12.79 30.04 -11.61
N ARG A 59 -11.66 30.69 -11.97
CA ARG A 59 -10.33 30.09 -11.82
C ARG A 59 -10.04 29.73 -10.37
N LYS A 60 -10.28 30.63 -9.41
CA LYS A 60 -10.03 30.36 -8.00
C LYS A 60 -10.94 29.25 -7.45
N GLN A 61 -12.20 29.19 -7.88
CA GLN A 61 -13.10 28.08 -7.57
C GLN A 61 -12.57 26.75 -8.11
N ALA A 62 -12.05 26.72 -9.33
CA ALA A 62 -11.41 25.52 -9.88
C ALA A 62 -10.16 25.09 -9.09
N GLU A 63 -9.32 26.04 -8.65
CA GLU A 63 -8.19 25.75 -7.76
C GLU A 63 -8.66 25.12 -6.44
N LEU A 64 -9.69 25.68 -5.80
CA LEU A 64 -10.25 25.15 -4.56
C LEU A 64 -10.83 23.73 -4.75
N LEU A 65 -11.49 23.46 -5.89
CA LEU A 65 -11.98 22.11 -6.19
C LEU A 65 -10.85 21.08 -6.28
N LEU A 66 -9.69 21.47 -6.82
CA LEU A 66 -8.49 20.60 -6.84
C LEU A 66 -7.90 20.42 -5.45
N GLU A 67 -7.74 21.50 -4.69
CA GLU A 67 -7.19 21.48 -3.33
C GLU A 67 -8.02 20.57 -2.41
N HIS A 68 -9.34 20.64 -2.52
CA HIS A 68 -10.28 19.80 -1.76
C HIS A 68 -10.52 18.41 -2.38
N ARG A 69 -9.84 18.08 -3.48
CA ARG A 69 -9.96 16.79 -4.19
C ARG A 69 -11.42 16.45 -4.49
N PHE A 70 -12.14 17.38 -5.08
CA PHE A 70 -13.56 17.24 -5.37
C PHE A 70 -13.83 15.93 -6.13
N PHE A 71 -13.17 15.72 -7.27
CA PHE A 71 -13.22 14.46 -8.03
C PHE A 71 -12.26 13.42 -7.45
N ARG A 72 -12.78 12.58 -6.55
CA ARG A 72 -12.00 11.59 -5.79
C ARG A 72 -12.35 10.14 -6.13
N TYR A 73 -13.62 9.85 -6.36
CA TYR A 73 -14.16 8.49 -6.42
C TYR A 73 -14.97 8.24 -7.69
N VAL A 74 -14.93 7.00 -8.19
CA VAL A 74 -15.67 6.58 -9.40
C VAL A 74 -17.17 6.72 -9.19
N TYR A 75 -17.70 6.42 -8.01
CA TYR A 75 -19.13 6.55 -7.76
C TYR A 75 -19.63 8.00 -7.88
N GLN A 76 -18.76 9.01 -7.77
CA GLN A 76 -19.18 10.40 -7.94
C GLN A 76 -19.66 10.68 -9.36
N THR A 77 -19.13 9.96 -10.36
CA THR A 77 -19.57 10.13 -11.76
C THR A 77 -20.93 9.49 -12.04
N SER A 78 -21.51 8.74 -11.10
CA SER A 78 -22.89 8.26 -11.22
C SER A 78 -23.92 9.34 -10.85
N TYR A 79 -23.49 10.43 -10.22
CA TYR A 79 -24.38 11.50 -9.76
C TYR A 79 -24.42 12.65 -10.78
N PRO A 80 -25.59 13.01 -11.34
CA PRO A 80 -25.73 14.07 -12.34
C PRO A 80 -25.20 15.43 -11.88
N GLU A 81 -25.29 15.72 -10.58
CA GLU A 81 -24.89 17.01 -9.99
C GLU A 81 -23.38 17.25 -10.12
N TRP A 82 -22.58 16.18 -10.06
CA TRP A 82 -21.12 16.26 -10.19
C TRP A 82 -20.69 16.56 -11.61
N ARG A 83 -21.36 15.94 -12.58
CA ARG A 83 -21.21 16.25 -14.00
C ARG A 83 -21.65 17.69 -14.29
N ALA A 84 -22.77 18.12 -13.71
CA ALA A 84 -23.29 19.48 -13.89
C ALA A 84 -22.31 20.56 -13.39
N VAL A 85 -21.56 20.31 -12.31
CA VAL A 85 -20.49 21.23 -11.84
C VAL A 85 -19.39 21.35 -12.90
N MET A 86 -18.95 20.24 -13.49
CA MET A 86 -17.92 20.28 -14.54
C MET A 86 -18.42 20.99 -15.80
N ASP A 87 -19.66 20.70 -16.22
CA ASP A 87 -20.30 21.35 -17.37
C ASP A 87 -20.45 22.87 -17.13
N ALA A 88 -20.91 23.27 -15.93
CA ALA A 88 -21.00 24.68 -15.57
C ALA A 88 -19.64 25.39 -15.56
N LEU A 89 -18.57 24.73 -15.08
CA LEU A 89 -17.21 25.28 -15.15
C LEU A 89 -16.77 25.51 -16.59
N LYS A 90 -17.06 24.59 -17.52
CA LYS A 90 -16.76 24.73 -18.95
C LYS A 90 -17.51 25.89 -19.60
N GLU A 91 -18.75 26.13 -19.17
CA GLU A 91 -19.60 27.23 -19.65
C GLU A 91 -19.21 28.61 -19.09
N THR A 92 -18.30 28.70 -18.13
CA THR A 92 -17.81 30.00 -17.64
C THR A 92 -16.89 30.68 -18.67
N ARG A 93 -16.75 32.01 -18.60
CA ARG A 93 -15.77 32.75 -19.41
C ARG A 93 -14.34 32.24 -19.24
N TYR A 94 -13.99 31.75 -18.04
CA TYR A 94 -12.70 31.11 -17.79
C TYR A 94 -12.60 29.77 -18.52
N GLY A 95 -13.58 28.88 -18.35
CA GLY A 95 -13.61 27.56 -19.01
C GLY A 95 -13.57 27.65 -20.54
N MET A 96 -14.32 28.59 -21.13
CA MET A 96 -14.30 28.83 -22.58
C MET A 96 -12.94 29.33 -23.08
N ARG A 97 -12.20 30.12 -22.28
CA ARG A 97 -10.85 30.60 -22.63
C ARG A 97 -9.80 29.50 -22.57
N GLU A 98 -9.88 28.62 -21.58
CA GLU A 98 -8.96 27.49 -21.40
C GLU A 98 -9.19 26.38 -22.44
N GLY A 99 -10.44 26.23 -22.92
CA GLY A 99 -10.83 25.24 -23.91
C GLY A 99 -11.13 23.87 -23.31
N ALA A 100 -12.20 23.21 -23.76
CA ALA A 100 -12.71 21.99 -23.12
C ALA A 100 -11.91 20.71 -23.41
N ALA A 101 -11.06 20.71 -24.45
CA ALA A 101 -10.32 19.53 -24.87
C ALA A 101 -8.93 19.49 -24.20
N ILE A 102 -8.57 18.36 -23.60
CA ILE A 102 -7.27 18.16 -22.97
C ILE A 102 -6.19 18.19 -24.07
N PRO A 103 -5.29 19.20 -24.10
CA PRO A 103 -4.28 19.31 -25.14
C PRO A 103 -3.28 18.16 -25.11
N ARG A 104 -2.63 17.91 -26.26
CA ARG A 104 -1.49 16.97 -26.31
C ARG A 104 -0.24 17.54 -25.61
N SER A 105 -0.11 18.87 -25.52
CA SER A 105 0.99 19.54 -24.80
C SER A 105 0.72 19.54 -23.29
N VAL A 106 1.51 18.75 -22.56
CA VAL A 106 1.28 18.50 -21.13
C VAL A 106 1.64 19.70 -20.24
N ARG A 107 2.63 20.52 -20.62
CA ARG A 107 3.21 21.54 -19.73
C ARG A 107 2.28 22.74 -19.50
N GLU A 108 1.66 23.26 -20.55
CA GLU A 108 0.71 24.38 -20.46
C GLU A 108 -0.62 23.93 -19.85
N ALA A 109 -1.12 22.76 -20.28
CA ALA A 109 -2.30 22.15 -19.70
C ALA A 109 -2.13 21.85 -18.20
N ALA A 110 -0.90 21.58 -17.77
CA ALA A 110 -0.58 21.39 -16.38
C ALA A 110 -0.72 22.67 -15.57
N GLU A 111 -0.67 23.88 -16.11
CA GLU A 111 -0.83 25.10 -15.31
C GLU A 111 -2.31 25.47 -15.09
N SER A 112 -3.22 24.87 -15.87
CA SER A 112 -4.65 25.14 -15.83
C SER A 112 -5.38 24.28 -14.81
N PRO A 113 -5.96 24.87 -13.73
CA PRO A 113 -6.85 24.17 -12.82
C PRO A 113 -8.02 23.46 -13.54
N MET A 114 -8.56 24.10 -14.57
CA MET A 114 -9.70 23.58 -15.33
C MET A 114 -9.34 22.27 -16.05
N LEU A 115 -8.23 22.27 -16.81
CA LEU A 115 -7.80 21.08 -17.55
C LEU A 115 -7.39 19.93 -16.63
N ARG A 116 -6.83 20.24 -15.45
CA ARG A 116 -6.55 19.23 -14.41
C ARG A 116 -7.84 18.60 -13.87
N LEU A 117 -8.86 19.39 -13.57
CA LEU A 117 -10.17 18.89 -13.12
C LEU A 117 -10.84 18.04 -14.20
N GLU A 118 -10.83 18.51 -15.45
CA GLU A 118 -11.37 17.76 -16.59
C GLU A 118 -10.67 16.41 -16.75
N ALA A 119 -9.34 16.38 -16.63
CA ALA A 119 -8.59 15.14 -16.69
C ALA A 119 -8.94 14.18 -15.53
N GLN A 120 -9.15 14.69 -14.32
CA GLN A 120 -9.62 13.87 -13.19
C GLN A 120 -11.00 13.29 -13.47
N TYR A 121 -11.94 14.13 -13.88
CA TYR A 121 -13.30 13.73 -14.23
C TYR A 121 -13.30 12.67 -15.33
N LYS A 122 -12.54 12.86 -16.41
CA LYS A 122 -12.45 11.94 -17.55
C LYS A 122 -11.89 10.56 -17.18
N VAL A 123 -10.87 10.52 -16.31
CA VAL A 123 -10.34 9.23 -15.81
C VAL A 123 -11.39 8.46 -15.02
N LEU A 124 -12.16 9.15 -14.18
CA LEU A 124 -13.24 8.53 -13.38
C LEU A 124 -14.43 8.12 -14.26
N GLU A 125 -14.86 8.98 -15.19
CA GLU A 125 -15.96 8.74 -16.14
C GLU A 125 -15.68 7.53 -17.02
N TYR A 126 -14.44 7.40 -17.51
CA TYR A 126 -14.01 6.23 -18.25
C TYR A 126 -14.10 4.95 -17.42
N GLU A 127 -13.59 4.98 -16.19
CA GLU A 127 -13.62 3.81 -15.30
C GLU A 127 -15.06 3.40 -14.97
N TYR A 128 -15.94 4.37 -14.72
CA TYR A 128 -17.35 4.14 -14.50
C TYR A 128 -18.01 3.50 -15.73
N THR A 129 -17.75 4.04 -16.93
CA THR A 129 -18.32 3.51 -18.17
C THR A 129 -17.81 2.10 -18.43
N ARG A 130 -16.52 1.85 -18.25
CA ARG A 130 -15.91 0.52 -18.38
C ARG A 130 -16.56 -0.51 -17.46
N ARG A 131 -16.91 -0.12 -16.23
CA ARG A 131 -17.56 -1.02 -15.24
C ARG A 131 -19.00 -1.36 -15.62
N ASN A 132 -19.76 -0.39 -16.13
CA ASN A 132 -21.21 -0.55 -16.33
C ASN A 132 -21.59 -0.90 -17.77
N ALA A 133 -20.76 -0.55 -18.75
CA ALA A 133 -20.97 -0.79 -20.18
C ALA A 133 -19.61 -1.10 -20.84
N PRO A 134 -19.05 -2.30 -20.66
CA PRO A 134 -17.76 -2.69 -21.19
C PRO A 134 -17.81 -2.83 -22.72
N GLN A 135 -17.65 -1.72 -23.42
CA GLN A 135 -17.51 -1.65 -24.87
C GLN A 135 -16.12 -1.14 -25.23
N PRO A 136 -15.56 -1.56 -26.39
CA PRO A 136 -14.33 -0.98 -26.90
C PRO A 136 -14.51 0.52 -27.07
N LEU A 137 -13.58 1.31 -26.53
CA LEU A 137 -13.60 2.75 -26.75
C LEU A 137 -13.42 3.08 -28.22
N SER A 138 -14.04 4.17 -28.66
CA SER A 138 -13.65 4.80 -29.91
C SER A 138 -12.17 5.24 -29.82
N PRO A 139 -11.44 5.30 -30.95
CA PRO A 139 -10.06 5.79 -30.97
C PRO A 139 -9.91 7.19 -30.36
N GLU A 140 -10.92 8.05 -30.52
CA GLU A 140 -10.97 9.40 -29.95
C GLU A 140 -11.07 9.37 -28.43
N ALA A 141 -12.01 8.60 -27.87
CA ALA A 141 -12.17 8.47 -26.42
C ALA A 141 -10.94 7.82 -25.76
N GLN A 142 -10.27 6.90 -26.46
CA GLN A 142 -9.00 6.32 -26.00
C GLN A 142 -7.87 7.37 -26.01
N ALA A 143 -7.79 8.22 -27.04
CA ALA A 143 -6.80 9.29 -27.10
C ALA A 143 -7.01 10.36 -26.01
N GLU A 144 -8.27 10.71 -25.71
CA GLU A 144 -8.63 11.61 -24.61
C GLU A 144 -8.25 11.04 -23.25
N ARG A 145 -8.56 9.77 -23.01
CA ARG A 145 -8.15 9.05 -21.79
C ARG A 145 -6.63 9.09 -21.65
N ASP A 146 -5.88 8.77 -22.69
CA ASP A 146 -4.43 8.74 -22.64
C ASP A 146 -3.84 10.15 -22.41
N ALA A 147 -4.48 11.20 -22.95
CA ALA A 147 -4.14 12.58 -22.68
C ALA A 147 -4.38 12.96 -21.21
N ALA A 148 -5.54 12.59 -20.64
CA ALA A 148 -5.86 12.80 -19.23
C ALA A 148 -4.86 12.08 -18.31
N HIS A 149 -4.53 10.81 -18.59
CA HIS A 149 -3.53 10.05 -17.86
C HIS A 149 -2.16 10.73 -17.90
N ARG A 150 -1.70 11.19 -19.07
CA ARG A 150 -0.42 11.91 -19.22
C ARG A 150 -0.40 13.22 -18.44
N LEU A 151 -1.47 14.01 -18.53
CA LEU A 151 -1.58 15.29 -17.84
C LEU A 151 -1.52 15.11 -16.32
N LEU A 152 -2.33 14.21 -15.76
CA LEU A 152 -2.36 13.95 -14.33
C LEU A 152 -1.05 13.36 -13.81
N ASN A 153 -0.40 12.48 -14.58
CA ASN A 153 0.91 11.95 -14.20
C ASN A 153 1.99 13.03 -14.10
N CYS A 154 1.86 14.13 -14.87
CA CYS A 154 2.74 15.29 -14.75
C CYS A 154 2.38 16.16 -13.54
N CYS A 155 1.10 16.50 -13.38
CA CYS A 155 0.65 17.47 -12.37
C CYS A 155 0.62 16.93 -10.93
N MET A 156 0.30 15.64 -10.77
CA MET A 156 -0.06 15.06 -9.47
C MET A 156 1.05 14.16 -8.92
N ARG A 157 2.28 14.27 -9.43
CA ARG A 157 3.36 13.33 -9.12
C ARG A 157 3.64 13.23 -7.62
N GLU A 158 3.71 14.34 -6.91
CA GLU A 158 4.02 14.35 -5.47
C GLU A 158 2.88 13.79 -4.63
N GLY A 159 1.64 14.21 -4.91
CA GLY A 159 0.45 13.71 -4.23
C GLY A 159 0.23 12.20 -4.46
N ASP A 160 0.46 11.73 -5.69
CA ASP A 160 0.43 10.31 -6.03
C ASP A 160 1.50 9.52 -5.27
N LEU A 161 2.72 10.08 -5.17
CA LEU A 161 3.81 9.44 -4.43
C LEU A 161 3.48 9.32 -2.95
N ASP A 162 2.91 10.37 -2.32
CA ASP A 162 2.45 10.30 -0.94
C ASP A 162 1.34 9.25 -0.76
N ALA A 163 0.35 9.22 -1.65
CA ALA A 163 -0.73 8.24 -1.62
C ALA A 163 -0.21 6.80 -1.77
N LEU A 164 0.71 6.56 -2.71
CA LEU A 164 1.35 5.24 -2.89
C LEU A 164 2.19 4.84 -1.67
N LYS A 165 2.87 5.79 -1.04
CA LYS A 165 3.63 5.55 0.19
C LYS A 165 2.72 5.17 1.35
N ARG A 166 1.62 5.90 1.57
CA ARG A 166 0.64 5.59 2.62
C ARG A 166 -0.01 4.23 2.39
N LEU A 167 -0.38 3.92 1.15
CA LEU A 167 -0.86 2.58 0.81
C LEU A 167 0.20 1.51 1.11
N ALA A 168 1.45 1.71 0.66
CA ALA A 168 2.51 0.73 0.83
C ALA A 168 2.91 0.45 2.29
N LEU A 169 2.79 1.44 3.18
CA LEU A 169 3.19 1.33 4.58
C LEU A 169 2.01 1.04 5.52
N LYS A 170 0.84 1.59 5.23
CA LYS A 170 -0.32 1.60 6.15
C LYS A 170 -1.58 0.94 5.58
N GLY A 171 -1.58 0.55 4.31
CA GLY A 171 -2.78 0.00 3.67
C GLY A 171 -3.87 1.04 3.40
N GLU A 172 -3.56 2.35 3.50
CA GLU A 172 -4.53 3.42 3.26
C GLU A 172 -4.98 3.45 1.79
N LYS A 173 -6.29 3.29 1.53
CA LYS A 173 -6.86 3.36 0.16
C LYS A 173 -6.61 4.75 -0.44
N PRO A 174 -5.89 4.86 -1.58
CA PRO A 174 -5.72 6.11 -2.28
C PRO A 174 -7.00 6.48 -3.03
N ASP A 175 -7.05 7.71 -3.54
CA ASP A 175 -8.17 8.19 -4.34
C ASP A 175 -8.31 7.33 -5.61
N ASP A 176 -9.53 7.14 -6.11
CA ASP A 176 -9.75 6.20 -7.22
C ASP A 176 -9.01 6.66 -8.48
N SER A 177 -8.86 7.97 -8.70
CA SER A 177 -8.03 8.51 -9.78
C SER A 177 -6.58 8.02 -9.71
N VAL A 178 -5.99 7.93 -8.51
CA VAL A 178 -4.65 7.39 -8.29
C VAL A 178 -4.66 5.88 -8.53
N ALA A 179 -5.65 5.17 -7.98
CA ALA A 179 -5.77 3.72 -8.16
C ALA A 179 -5.90 3.32 -9.63
N ILE A 180 -6.69 4.05 -10.42
CA ILE A 180 -6.88 3.81 -11.87
C ILE A 180 -5.59 4.07 -12.64
N ARG A 181 -4.96 5.23 -12.42
CA ARG A 181 -3.76 5.62 -13.18
C ARG A 181 -2.55 4.73 -12.92
N HIS A 182 -2.45 4.15 -11.73
CA HIS A 182 -1.34 3.26 -11.38
C HIS A 182 -1.70 1.76 -11.41
N GLY A 183 -2.87 1.40 -11.97
CA GLY A 183 -3.24 0.01 -12.20
C GLY A 183 -3.58 -0.79 -10.94
N LEU A 184 -4.07 -0.12 -9.89
CA LEU A 184 -4.54 -0.70 -8.63
C LEU A 184 -6.05 -0.92 -8.61
N ALA A 185 -6.80 -0.33 -9.55
CA ALA A 185 -8.26 -0.35 -9.57
C ALA A 185 -8.87 -1.76 -9.61
N GLU A 186 -8.22 -2.72 -10.27
CA GLU A 186 -8.66 -4.11 -10.31
C GLU A 186 -8.66 -4.75 -8.90
N GLY A 187 -7.58 -4.59 -8.15
CA GLY A 187 -7.46 -5.14 -6.80
C GLY A 187 -8.47 -4.50 -5.84
N TYR A 188 -8.74 -3.20 -5.97
CA TYR A 188 -9.80 -2.54 -5.21
C TYR A 188 -11.20 -3.02 -5.58
N ARG A 189 -11.47 -3.33 -6.86
CA ARG A 189 -12.74 -3.95 -7.25
C ARG A 189 -12.92 -5.31 -6.59
N ARG A 190 -11.86 -6.11 -6.55
CA ARG A 190 -11.88 -7.41 -5.89
C ARG A 190 -12.14 -7.29 -4.38
N LEU A 191 -11.58 -6.27 -3.73
CA LEU A 191 -11.92 -5.96 -2.33
C LEU A 191 -13.38 -5.53 -2.16
N GLU A 192 -13.94 -4.75 -3.09
CA GLU A 192 -15.36 -4.36 -3.07
C GLU A 192 -16.29 -5.58 -3.25
N GLU A 193 -15.92 -6.52 -4.13
CA GLU A 193 -16.62 -7.80 -4.32
C GLU A 193 -16.59 -8.67 -3.05
N LEU A 194 -15.42 -8.84 -2.44
CA LEU A 194 -15.25 -9.58 -1.18
C LEU A 194 -16.05 -8.96 -0.04
N SER A 195 -16.05 -7.63 0.07
CA SER A 195 -16.82 -6.93 1.10
C SER A 195 -18.33 -7.11 0.93
N ARG A 196 -18.80 -7.20 -0.33
CA ARG A 196 -20.19 -7.54 -0.63
C ARG A 196 -20.51 -8.99 -0.27
N GLU A 197 -19.66 -9.94 -0.67
CA GLU A 197 -19.77 -11.36 -0.28
C GLU A 197 -19.85 -11.47 1.26
N TRP A 198 -18.95 -10.80 1.98
CA TRP A 198 -18.96 -10.78 3.44
C TRP A 198 -20.26 -10.23 4.02
N SER A 199 -20.80 -9.14 3.44
CA SER A 199 -22.06 -8.54 3.87
C SER A 199 -23.27 -9.45 3.63
N GLU A 200 -23.24 -10.25 2.56
CA GLU A 200 -24.27 -11.25 2.25
C GLU A 200 -24.19 -12.41 3.24
N GLU A 201 -23.00 -12.93 3.52
CA GLU A 201 -22.78 -14.01 4.49
C GLU A 201 -23.12 -13.59 5.94
N MET A 202 -22.83 -12.34 6.31
CA MET A 202 -23.24 -11.76 7.59
C MET A 202 -24.75 -11.74 7.78
N ARG A 203 -25.53 -11.53 6.72
CA ARG A 203 -27.00 -11.60 6.79
C ARG A 203 -27.52 -13.02 6.93
N GLY A 204 -26.71 -14.00 6.55
CA GLY A 204 -26.99 -15.43 6.68
C GLY A 204 -26.40 -16.09 7.92
N ASP A 205 -25.78 -15.32 8.83
CA ASP A 205 -25.08 -15.80 10.05
C ASP A 205 -23.98 -16.87 9.77
N ASN A 206 -23.37 -16.82 8.58
CA ASN A 206 -22.36 -17.80 8.14
C ASN A 206 -20.93 -17.42 8.60
N HIS A 207 -20.69 -17.45 9.91
CA HIS A 207 -19.44 -16.98 10.52
C HIS A 207 -18.17 -17.65 10.00
N THR A 208 -18.22 -18.93 9.64
CA THR A 208 -17.05 -19.66 9.07
C THR A 208 -16.64 -19.12 7.71
N VAL A 209 -17.62 -18.78 6.86
CA VAL A 209 -17.37 -18.26 5.50
C VAL A 209 -16.90 -16.82 5.58
N MET A 210 -17.49 -16.02 6.47
CA MET A 210 -17.06 -14.64 6.75
C MET A 210 -15.57 -14.56 7.08
N GLU A 211 -15.08 -15.44 7.96
CA GLU A 211 -13.66 -15.43 8.35
C GLU A 211 -12.75 -15.79 7.16
N GLN A 212 -13.16 -16.73 6.30
CA GLN A 212 -12.41 -17.03 5.07
C GLN A 212 -12.40 -15.83 4.10
N ILE A 213 -13.49 -15.07 4.03
CA ILE A 213 -13.55 -13.85 3.21
C ILE A 213 -12.62 -12.77 3.79
N GLU A 214 -12.58 -12.58 5.11
CA GLU A 214 -11.66 -11.65 5.77
C GLU A 214 -10.20 -11.98 5.50
N LEU A 215 -9.83 -13.27 5.48
CA LEU A 215 -8.49 -13.71 5.09
C LEU A 215 -8.19 -13.39 3.62
N ARG A 216 -9.13 -13.62 2.71
CA ARG A 216 -8.99 -13.26 1.29
C ARG A 216 -8.86 -11.75 1.10
N GLU A 217 -9.63 -10.94 1.84
CA GLU A 217 -9.50 -9.49 1.81
C GLU A 217 -8.12 -9.03 2.30
N ALA A 218 -7.61 -9.62 3.39
CA ALA A 218 -6.30 -9.31 3.92
C ALA A 218 -5.18 -9.64 2.91
N ASP A 219 -5.27 -10.76 2.20
CA ASP A 219 -4.30 -11.11 1.14
C ASP A 219 -4.37 -10.13 -0.05
N GLU A 220 -5.58 -9.75 -0.50
CA GLU A 220 -5.74 -8.75 -1.57
C GLU A 220 -5.24 -7.36 -1.15
N ARG A 221 -5.51 -6.92 0.09
CA ARG A 221 -4.89 -5.71 0.65
C ARG A 221 -3.37 -5.82 0.63
N GLY A 222 -2.83 -6.95 1.06
CA GLY A 222 -1.39 -7.19 1.05
C GLY A 222 -0.77 -7.12 -0.35
N LYS A 223 -1.43 -7.67 -1.38
CA LYS A 223 -1.01 -7.56 -2.79
C LYS A 223 -0.97 -6.10 -3.23
N LEU A 224 -2.01 -5.32 -2.93
CA LEU A 224 -2.06 -3.89 -3.25
C LEU A 224 -0.94 -3.10 -2.58
N MET A 225 -0.65 -3.38 -1.30
CA MET A 225 0.45 -2.74 -0.57
C MET A 225 1.82 -3.03 -1.21
N ARG A 226 2.08 -4.29 -1.60
CA ARG A 226 3.32 -4.69 -2.28
C ARG A 226 3.44 -4.03 -3.67
N GLN A 227 2.34 -3.99 -4.43
CA GLN A 227 2.30 -3.32 -5.73
C GLN A 227 2.56 -1.82 -5.60
N ALA A 228 1.95 -1.16 -4.60
CA ALA A 228 2.17 0.25 -4.30
C ALA A 228 3.63 0.54 -3.90
N ALA A 229 4.24 -0.33 -3.09
CA ALA A 229 5.65 -0.20 -2.73
C ALA A 229 6.56 -0.26 -3.97
N ALA A 230 6.33 -1.22 -4.86
CA ALA A 230 7.10 -1.34 -6.10
C ALA A 230 6.91 -0.11 -7.02
N LEU A 231 5.69 0.41 -7.12
CA LEU A 231 5.40 1.63 -7.89
C LEU A 231 6.09 2.86 -7.30
N TYR A 232 6.03 3.03 -5.98
CA TYR A 232 6.65 4.14 -5.27
C TYR A 232 8.18 4.15 -5.46
N GLU A 233 8.82 3.00 -5.25
CA GLU A 233 10.28 2.83 -5.40
C GLU A 233 10.75 3.05 -6.84
N ARG A 234 9.98 2.53 -7.82
CA ARG A 234 10.27 2.76 -9.24
C ARG A 234 10.20 4.24 -9.60
N LYS A 235 9.19 4.96 -9.10
CA LYS A 235 8.97 6.39 -9.41
C LYS A 235 9.94 7.34 -8.71
N THR A 236 10.50 6.91 -7.58
CA THR A 236 11.55 7.65 -6.83
C THR A 236 12.96 7.36 -7.35
N GLY A 237 13.12 6.41 -8.29
CA GLY A 237 14.41 6.12 -8.92
C GLY A 237 15.48 5.66 -7.93
N GLY A 238 15.07 4.99 -6.84
CA GLY A 238 15.96 4.53 -5.77
C GLY A 238 16.37 5.60 -4.74
N ARG A 239 16.03 6.87 -4.95
CA ARG A 239 16.21 7.93 -3.94
C ARG A 239 15.00 7.95 -3.00
N LEU A 240 14.97 6.98 -2.09
CA LEU A 240 13.90 6.85 -1.12
C LEU A 240 14.01 7.90 -0.02
N PRO A 241 12.94 8.65 0.29
CA PRO A 241 12.89 9.52 1.46
C PRO A 241 13.24 8.76 2.74
N GLY A 242 13.90 9.44 3.67
CA GLY A 242 14.43 8.83 4.89
C GLY A 242 13.35 8.12 5.72
N ASP A 243 12.17 8.71 5.84
CA ASP A 243 11.06 8.13 6.61
C ASP A 243 10.52 6.82 6.00
N TYR A 244 10.43 6.73 4.67
CA TYR A 244 10.09 5.48 3.98
C TYR A 244 11.18 4.43 4.18
N LEU A 245 12.45 4.82 4.03
CA LEU A 245 13.57 3.90 4.19
C LEU A 245 13.65 3.35 5.62
N GLU A 246 13.41 4.16 6.64
CA GLU A 246 13.38 3.71 8.04
C GLU A 246 12.21 2.74 8.30
N ALA A 247 11.02 3.02 7.76
CA ALA A 247 9.89 2.10 7.86
C ALA A 247 10.22 0.73 7.22
N VAL A 248 10.83 0.73 6.04
CA VAL A 248 11.21 -0.52 5.36
C VAL A 248 12.38 -1.24 6.05
N LYS A 249 13.32 -0.52 6.67
CA LYS A 249 14.35 -1.14 7.52
C LYS A 249 13.73 -1.82 8.74
N ALA A 250 12.70 -1.24 9.35
CA ALA A 250 11.96 -1.83 10.45
C ALA A 250 11.21 -3.10 10.00
N GLU A 251 10.49 -3.04 8.87
CA GLU A 251 9.85 -4.22 8.25
C GLU A 251 10.87 -5.33 8.00
N ARG A 252 12.04 -4.99 7.43
CA ARG A 252 13.14 -5.91 7.17
C ARG A 252 13.66 -6.56 8.46
N ALA A 253 13.89 -5.78 9.52
CA ALA A 253 14.36 -6.29 10.80
C ALA A 253 13.33 -7.23 11.45
N LEU A 254 12.04 -6.90 11.31
CA LEU A 254 10.95 -7.74 11.77
C LEU A 254 10.91 -9.06 11.03
N LEU A 255 10.86 -9.04 9.69
CA LEU A 255 10.85 -10.24 8.86
C LEU A 255 12.08 -11.11 9.10
N HIS A 256 13.25 -10.50 9.29
CA HIS A 256 14.48 -11.22 9.60
C HIS A 256 14.42 -11.94 10.95
N GLY A 257 13.90 -11.27 11.99
CA GLY A 257 13.69 -11.90 13.30
C GLY A 257 12.71 -13.07 13.22
N ILE A 258 11.56 -12.86 12.55
CA ILE A 258 10.55 -13.91 12.36
C ILE A 258 11.12 -15.08 11.57
N ALA A 259 11.79 -14.84 10.43
CA ALA A 259 12.36 -15.91 9.60
C ALA A 259 13.37 -16.78 10.39
N ARG A 260 14.18 -16.17 11.24
CA ARG A 260 15.20 -16.88 12.02
C ARG A 260 14.65 -17.64 13.20
N HIS A 261 13.78 -17.02 13.98
CA HIS A 261 13.39 -17.53 15.30
C HIS A 261 11.94 -18.04 15.36
N GLY A 262 11.15 -17.77 14.33
CA GLY A 262 9.69 -17.91 14.39
C GLY A 262 9.05 -16.77 15.16
N TRP A 263 7.73 -16.85 15.27
CA TRP A 263 6.97 -16.03 16.20
C TRP A 263 6.93 -16.71 17.56
N ASP A 264 7.25 -15.96 18.61
CA ASP A 264 7.33 -16.42 20.01
C ASP A 264 6.00 -16.28 20.75
N GLY A 265 4.99 -15.67 20.13
CA GLY A 265 3.69 -15.43 20.74
C GLY A 265 3.60 -14.16 21.58
N GLN A 266 4.70 -13.45 21.81
CA GLN A 266 4.80 -12.25 22.67
C GLN A 266 5.12 -11.01 21.85
N ARG A 267 5.92 -11.16 20.80
CA ARG A 267 6.30 -10.06 19.94
C ARG A 267 5.08 -9.53 19.19
N GLU A 268 4.77 -8.26 19.42
CA GLU A 268 3.78 -7.54 18.63
C GLU A 268 4.27 -7.39 17.19
N VAL A 269 3.39 -7.75 16.24
CA VAL A 269 3.62 -7.59 14.81
C VAL A 269 2.53 -6.67 14.27
N PRO A 270 2.87 -5.55 13.61
CA PRO A 270 1.87 -4.64 13.07
C PRO A 270 0.95 -5.36 12.08
N LYS A 271 -0.36 -5.12 12.19
CA LYS A 271 -1.39 -5.74 11.32
C LYS A 271 -1.07 -5.50 9.85
N GLU A 272 -0.67 -4.29 9.51
CA GLU A 272 -0.32 -3.89 8.14
C GLU A 272 0.85 -4.72 7.61
N THR A 273 1.81 -5.08 8.46
CA THR A 273 2.94 -5.94 8.08
C THR A 273 2.49 -7.39 7.88
N VAL A 274 1.60 -7.89 8.74
CA VAL A 274 1.01 -9.24 8.61
C VAL A 274 0.26 -9.35 7.28
N GLU A 275 -0.60 -8.39 6.95
CA GLU A 275 -1.35 -8.35 5.69
C GLU A 275 -0.40 -8.19 4.49
N LYS A 276 0.50 -7.20 4.53
CA LYS A 276 1.45 -6.89 3.46
C LYS A 276 2.34 -8.06 3.07
N TYR A 277 2.63 -8.99 3.96
CA TYR A 277 3.49 -10.15 3.65
C TYR A 277 2.74 -11.48 3.56
N GLY A 278 1.40 -11.44 3.64
CA GLY A 278 0.56 -12.62 3.51
C GLY A 278 0.77 -13.61 4.65
N LEU A 279 0.88 -13.09 5.87
CA LEU A 279 1.05 -13.87 7.09
C LEU A 279 -0.28 -14.07 7.85
N THR A 280 -1.35 -13.39 7.42
CA THR A 280 -2.63 -13.30 8.14
C THR A 280 -3.23 -14.67 8.45
N GLU A 281 -3.27 -15.59 7.48
CA GLU A 281 -3.87 -16.91 7.64
C GLU A 281 -3.18 -17.71 8.76
N ASP A 282 -1.85 -17.74 8.77
CA ASP A 282 -1.12 -18.49 9.79
C ASP A 282 -1.20 -17.84 11.18
N PHE A 283 -1.16 -16.51 11.26
CA PHE A 283 -1.36 -15.81 12.54
C PHE A 283 -2.77 -16.02 13.08
N ALA A 284 -3.79 -15.94 12.22
CA ALA A 284 -5.18 -16.22 12.59
C ALA A 284 -5.36 -17.68 13.01
N GLY A 285 -4.72 -18.63 12.33
CA GLY A 285 -4.72 -20.05 12.68
C GLY A 285 -4.13 -20.29 14.07
N ILE A 286 -3.00 -19.68 14.42
CA ILE A 286 -2.44 -19.77 15.78
C ILE A 286 -3.37 -19.14 16.82
N ALA A 287 -3.93 -17.96 16.52
CA ALA A 287 -4.84 -17.28 17.43
C ALA A 287 -6.09 -18.14 17.72
N ARG A 288 -6.68 -18.74 16.68
CA ARG A 288 -7.84 -19.64 16.82
C ARG A 288 -7.51 -20.86 17.66
N LEU A 289 -6.39 -21.54 17.38
CA LEU A 289 -5.97 -22.72 18.16
C LEU A 289 -5.78 -22.41 19.65
N ARG A 290 -5.21 -21.24 19.97
CA ARG A 290 -5.06 -20.79 21.36
C ARG A 290 -6.41 -20.45 21.98
N TRP A 291 -7.28 -19.75 21.25
CA TRP A 291 -8.62 -19.41 21.71
C TRP A 291 -9.45 -20.66 22.02
N ASP A 292 -9.50 -21.61 21.08
CA ASP A 292 -10.23 -22.87 21.23
C ASP A 292 -9.74 -23.69 22.42
N TYR A 293 -8.43 -23.65 22.70
CA TYR A 293 -7.84 -24.33 23.85
C TYR A 293 -8.24 -23.66 25.17
N HIS A 294 -8.05 -22.34 25.30
CA HIS A 294 -8.44 -21.63 26.52
C HIS A 294 -9.95 -21.67 26.78
N LEU A 295 -10.76 -21.63 25.71
CA LEU A 295 -12.20 -21.80 25.82
C LEU A 295 -12.57 -23.20 26.32
N SER A 296 -11.85 -24.26 25.92
CA SER A 296 -12.07 -25.59 26.50
C SER A 296 -11.68 -25.67 27.98
N GLU A 297 -10.56 -25.03 28.37
CA GLU A 297 -10.14 -24.96 29.78
C GLU A 297 -11.19 -24.24 30.64
N ASP A 298 -11.68 -23.08 30.18
CA ASP A 298 -12.70 -22.29 30.86
C ASP A 298 -14.04 -23.03 31.00
N ASN A 299 -14.36 -23.89 30.03
CA ASN A 299 -15.55 -24.75 30.06
C ASN A 299 -15.35 -26.05 30.87
N GLY A 300 -14.18 -26.24 31.49
CA GLY A 300 -13.88 -27.39 32.34
C GLY A 300 -13.46 -28.67 31.60
N ASP A 301 -13.23 -28.60 30.28
CA ASP A 301 -12.67 -29.69 29.50
C ASP A 301 -11.14 -29.68 29.57
N LEU A 302 -10.60 -30.23 30.66
CA LEU A 302 -9.17 -30.39 30.89
C LEU A 302 -8.57 -31.61 30.18
N SER A 303 -9.37 -32.34 29.38
CA SER A 303 -8.91 -33.53 28.66
C SER A 303 -8.20 -33.20 27.34
N ARG A 304 -8.31 -31.95 26.89
CA ARG A 304 -7.75 -31.49 25.63
C ARG A 304 -6.29 -31.08 25.80
N ASP A 305 -5.40 -31.74 25.06
CA ASP A 305 -3.99 -31.36 25.01
C ASP A 305 -3.80 -30.01 24.30
N TYR A 306 -2.81 -29.23 24.76
CA TYR A 306 -2.42 -27.98 24.10
C TYR A 306 -2.00 -28.26 22.64
N PRO A 307 -2.51 -27.51 21.64
CA PRO A 307 -2.31 -27.81 20.22
C PRO A 307 -0.91 -27.43 19.68
N GLU A 308 0.15 -27.86 20.37
CA GLU A 308 1.54 -27.48 20.10
C GLU A 308 1.97 -27.86 18.67
N ALA A 309 1.65 -29.06 18.22
CA ALA A 309 2.01 -29.53 16.88
C ALA A 309 1.32 -28.70 15.77
N ALA A 310 0.09 -28.25 15.98
CA ALA A 310 -0.65 -27.44 15.01
C ALA A 310 -0.12 -26.00 14.98
N ILE A 311 0.14 -25.41 16.14
CA ILE A 311 0.80 -24.10 16.25
C ILE A 311 2.19 -24.14 15.62
N GLY A 312 2.95 -25.22 15.82
CA GLY A 312 4.26 -25.43 15.22
C GLY A 312 4.24 -25.46 13.69
N ARG A 313 3.17 -25.97 13.06
CA ARG A 313 2.99 -25.95 11.60
C ARG A 313 2.81 -24.52 11.09
N HIS A 314 1.89 -23.75 11.67
CA HIS A 314 1.69 -22.34 11.30
C HIS A 314 2.94 -21.50 11.55
N ASN A 315 3.64 -21.71 12.68
CA ASN A 315 4.88 -20.98 12.95
C ASN A 315 5.98 -21.31 11.91
N ARG A 316 6.05 -22.56 11.44
CA ARG A 316 6.94 -22.93 10.32
C ARG A 316 6.55 -22.20 9.03
N ALA A 317 5.26 -22.17 8.68
CA ALA A 317 4.78 -21.46 7.50
C ALA A 317 5.08 -19.95 7.56
N ILE A 318 4.87 -19.31 8.72
CA ILE A 318 5.24 -17.92 8.99
C ILE A 318 6.74 -17.70 8.74
N ARG A 319 7.60 -18.59 9.25
CA ARG A 319 9.06 -18.48 9.05
C ARG A 319 9.45 -18.57 7.59
N GLU A 320 8.91 -19.56 6.88
CA GLU A 320 9.19 -19.79 5.46
C GLU A 320 8.72 -18.61 4.61
N ARG A 321 7.51 -18.11 4.88
CA ARG A 321 6.94 -16.94 4.19
C ARG A 321 7.75 -15.68 4.48
N ALA A 322 8.08 -15.41 5.75
CA ALA A 322 8.91 -14.28 6.14
C ALA A 322 10.30 -14.33 5.48
N ALA A 323 10.91 -15.52 5.38
CA ALA A 323 12.21 -15.69 4.71
C ALA A 323 12.13 -15.37 3.21
N LYS A 324 11.06 -15.84 2.53
CA LYS A 324 10.82 -15.56 1.11
C LYS A 324 10.61 -14.07 0.85
N GLU A 325 9.74 -13.43 1.63
CA GLU A 325 9.42 -12.01 1.48
C GLU A 325 10.62 -11.12 1.86
N LEU A 326 11.40 -11.49 2.88
CA LEU A 326 12.66 -10.83 3.22
C LEU A 326 13.65 -10.86 2.05
N ALA A 327 13.80 -12.02 1.40
CA ALA A 327 14.69 -12.16 0.25
C ALA A 327 14.24 -11.25 -0.91
N GLY A 328 12.94 -11.19 -1.20
CA GLY A 328 12.37 -10.29 -2.21
C GLY A 328 12.59 -8.82 -1.87
N LEU A 329 12.39 -8.43 -0.61
CA LEU A 329 12.64 -7.07 -0.13
C LEU A 329 14.11 -6.68 -0.24
N GLU A 330 15.02 -7.57 0.16
CA GLU A 330 16.46 -7.32 0.08
C GLU A 330 16.98 -7.24 -1.35
N ALA A 331 16.49 -8.09 -2.25
CA ALA A 331 16.83 -8.02 -3.67
C ALA A 331 16.40 -6.68 -4.29
N ARG A 332 15.22 -6.18 -3.90
CA ARG A 332 14.63 -4.95 -4.44
C ARG A 332 15.29 -3.67 -3.90
N LEU A 333 15.61 -3.64 -2.60
CA LEU A 333 16.03 -2.40 -1.92
C LEU A 333 17.48 -2.38 -1.44
N PHE A 334 18.12 -3.54 -1.36
CA PHE A 334 19.50 -3.67 -0.86
C PHE A 334 20.34 -4.57 -1.79
N PRO A 335 20.43 -4.24 -3.10
CA PRO A 335 21.01 -5.12 -4.12
C PRO A 335 22.47 -5.48 -3.83
N GLU A 336 23.26 -4.56 -3.27
CA GLU A 336 24.66 -4.83 -2.90
C GLU A 336 24.79 -5.88 -1.79
N LYS A 337 23.88 -5.85 -0.81
CA LYS A 337 23.84 -6.85 0.27
C LYS A 337 23.32 -8.19 -0.22
N ALA A 338 22.35 -8.18 -1.15
CA ALA A 338 21.87 -9.39 -1.80
C ALA A 338 22.99 -10.07 -2.61
N ALA A 339 23.70 -9.30 -3.45
CA ALA A 339 24.85 -9.77 -4.21
C ALA A 339 26.00 -10.27 -3.32
N SER A 340 26.28 -9.60 -2.20
CA SER A 340 27.28 -10.05 -1.22
C SER A 340 26.91 -11.41 -0.60
N ARG A 341 25.63 -11.62 -0.25
CA ARG A 341 25.16 -12.92 0.26
C ARG A 341 25.20 -14.01 -0.79
N GLU A 342 24.84 -13.70 -2.02
CA GLU A 342 24.93 -14.66 -3.13
C GLU A 342 26.38 -15.06 -3.41
N ARG A 343 27.32 -14.11 -3.39
CA ARG A 343 28.76 -14.40 -3.46
C ARG A 343 29.23 -15.30 -2.31
N LYS A 344 28.79 -15.03 -1.06
CA LYS A 344 29.08 -15.90 0.09
C LYS A 344 28.47 -17.29 -0.05
N ALA A 345 27.24 -17.39 -0.51
CA ALA A 345 26.56 -18.67 -0.73
C ALA A 345 27.23 -19.47 -1.86
N ALA A 346 27.66 -18.79 -2.94
CA ALA A 346 28.43 -19.39 -4.03
C ALA A 346 29.80 -19.88 -3.54
N HIS A 347 30.49 -19.11 -2.69
CA HIS A 347 31.74 -19.53 -2.04
C HIS A 347 31.54 -20.79 -1.19
N LEU A 348 30.52 -20.83 -0.33
CA LEU A 348 30.21 -22.02 0.46
C LEU A 348 29.85 -23.25 -0.39
N ARG A 349 29.14 -23.04 -1.51
CA ARG A 349 28.86 -24.11 -2.49
C ARG A 349 30.14 -24.58 -3.19
N ALA A 350 31.07 -23.68 -3.48
CA ALA A 350 32.36 -24.00 -4.06
C ALA A 350 33.26 -24.74 -3.05
N ASP A 351 33.30 -24.34 -1.78
CA ASP A 351 34.05 -25.00 -0.72
C ASP A 351 33.53 -26.43 -0.46
N ASN A 352 32.21 -26.60 -0.43
CA ASN A 352 31.58 -27.92 -0.31
C ASN A 352 31.81 -28.79 -1.56
N ARG A 353 32.03 -28.19 -2.73
CA ARG A 353 32.35 -28.90 -3.98
C ARG A 353 33.84 -29.18 -4.12
N ALA A 354 34.70 -28.37 -3.49
CA ALA A 354 36.15 -28.54 -3.40
C ALA A 354 36.56 -29.53 -2.30
N SER A 355 35.61 -30.01 -1.48
CA SER A 355 35.79 -31.10 -0.54
C SER A 355 35.16 -32.44 -0.99
N PRO A 356 35.58 -33.07 -2.12
CA PRO A 356 35.30 -34.47 -2.39
C PRO A 356 36.51 -35.36 -2.09
N THR A 357 37.31 -35.08 -1.06
CA THR A 357 38.38 -35.98 -0.59
C THR A 357 38.71 -35.76 0.90
N ALA A 358 37.74 -35.95 1.79
CA ALA A 358 38.03 -36.30 3.18
C ALA A 358 37.45 -37.69 3.44
N SER A 359 38.35 -38.66 3.47
CA SER A 359 38.10 -40.08 3.51
C SER A 359 37.13 -40.48 4.63
N LEU A 360 36.04 -41.14 4.25
CA LEU A 360 35.36 -42.13 5.09
C LEU A 360 36.34 -43.29 5.37
N LYS A 361 37.29 -43.11 6.28
CA LYS A 361 37.89 -44.24 7.00
C LYS A 361 36.85 -44.70 8.03
N ARG A 362 35.91 -45.53 7.58
CA ARG A 362 35.24 -46.51 8.44
C ARG A 362 36.34 -47.39 9.02
N GLU A 363 36.67 -47.21 10.29
CA GLU A 363 37.31 -48.27 11.07
C GLU A 363 36.32 -49.45 11.13
N ARG A 364 36.53 -50.42 10.24
CA ARG A 364 35.99 -51.76 10.38
C ARG A 364 36.60 -52.36 11.64
N LYS A 365 35.77 -52.51 12.68
CA LYS A 365 36.04 -53.49 13.74
C LYS A 365 36.11 -54.88 13.11
N GLU A 366 37.28 -55.51 13.13
CA GLU A 366 37.42 -56.95 12.89
C GLU A 366 36.98 -57.75 14.13
N PRO A 367 36.45 -58.97 13.94
CA PRO A 367 35.87 -59.80 15.01
C PRO A 367 36.94 -60.55 15.84
N PRO A 368 36.61 -61.03 17.05
CA PRO A 368 37.60 -61.53 18.00
C PRO A 368 38.02 -62.98 17.67
N GLY A 369 39.30 -63.17 17.34
CA GLY A 369 39.95 -64.47 17.20
C GLY A 369 40.54 -64.97 18.51
N LYS A 370 40.14 -66.18 18.92
CA LYS A 370 40.61 -66.95 20.08
C LYS A 370 42.09 -67.36 19.97
N ARG A 371 42.89 -67.17 21.04
CA ARG A 371 43.97 -68.06 21.56
C ARG A 371 44.16 -67.74 23.07
N GLN A 372 43.63 -68.53 24.00
CA GLN A 372 44.23 -69.69 24.70
C GLN A 372 45.49 -69.42 25.57
N THR A 373 45.24 -69.41 26.90
CA THR A 373 45.89 -70.15 28.02
C THR A 373 47.35 -69.94 28.44
N GLY A 374 47.50 -69.72 29.77
CA GLY A 374 48.66 -70.10 30.61
C GLY A 374 49.33 -68.90 31.31
N GLU A 375 48.94 -68.50 32.53
CA GLU A 375 49.50 -68.94 33.83
C GLU A 375 51.05 -68.89 33.88
N THR A 376 51.75 -68.31 34.85
CA THR A 376 51.51 -67.96 36.26
C THR A 376 52.64 -67.02 36.71
N GLY A 377 52.41 -66.19 37.73
CA GLY A 377 53.47 -65.35 38.30
C GLY A 377 53.03 -64.55 39.53
N ARG A 378 52.59 -65.27 40.57
CA ARG A 378 52.27 -64.72 41.90
C ARG A 378 53.41 -63.90 42.51
N ARG A 379 53.06 -62.77 43.16
CA ARG A 379 53.44 -62.29 44.52
C ARG A 379 53.27 -60.76 44.57
N LYS A 380 52.85 -60.08 45.64
CA LYS A 380 51.98 -60.26 46.80
C LYS A 380 51.64 -58.80 47.25
N PRO A 381 50.60 -58.56 48.07
CA PRO A 381 49.97 -57.25 48.34
C PRO A 381 50.44 -56.67 49.70
N PRO A 382 49.73 -55.77 50.43
CA PRO A 382 48.94 -54.58 50.08
C PRO A 382 49.45 -53.30 50.81
N GLY A 383 49.36 -52.13 50.20
CA GLY A 383 49.57 -50.85 50.89
C GLY A 383 48.24 -50.18 51.25
N ARG A 384 47.64 -50.58 52.38
CA ARG A 384 46.53 -49.85 53.01
C ARG A 384 47.03 -48.52 53.58
N ARG A 385 46.30 -47.44 53.33
CA ARG A 385 45.81 -46.51 54.37
C ARG A 385 44.60 -45.76 53.84
N ILE A 386 43.42 -46.22 54.28
CA ILE A 386 42.22 -45.40 54.32
C ILE A 386 42.41 -44.48 55.52
N ARG A 387 42.30 -43.20 55.24
CA ARG A 387 41.47 -42.31 56.03
C ARG A 387 42.24 -41.21 56.77
N MET A 388 42.59 -41.27 58.04
CA MET A 388 42.11 -42.20 59.05
C MET A 388 40.62 -42.46 58.99
#